data_AF-A0A2T1KQF6-F1
#
_entry.id   AF-A0A2T1KQF6-F1
#
_cell.length_a   1.000
_cell.length_b   1.000
_cell.length_c   1.000
_cell.angle_alpha   90.00
_cell.angle_beta   90.00
_cell.angle_gamma   90.00
#
_symmetry.space_group_name_H-M   'P 1'
#
loop_
_entity.id
_entity.type
_entity.pdbx_description
1 polymer ?
#
loop_
_entity_poly.entity_id
_entity_poly.type
_entity_poly.pdbx_seq_one_letter_code
_entity_poly.pdbx_strand_id
1 'polypeptide(L)'
;MQRRLAVSSMVAGMAAMALLYSAGAQATMYRYTDANGQLVISSTIPQEATRRGYQILNNSGRVIDTIPAAPTAEEIAAREAKKERQRQRERQQEEDRQLLKRFSHPDQAVRAMHRKMRELEGIIQLKRGNISVISSQLDEEQSRAANMERAGRAIPDTMLEKIQRLEAQIRDIEREISAQRQSIGEMKKTFVNEVERLEIITGESRTLPLDPDDG
;
A
#
# COMPACT_ATOMS: atom_id res chain seq x y z
N MET A 1 102.63 6.98 -1.59
CA MET A 1 101.84 5.91 -2.24
C MET A 1 100.39 6.35 -2.26
N GLN A 2 99.76 6.32 -3.44
CA GLN A 2 98.32 6.13 -3.74
C GLN A 2 97.28 7.00 -2.97
N ARG A 3 96.22 7.57 -3.54
CA ARG A 3 95.67 7.81 -4.89
C ARG A 3 94.34 8.58 -4.60
N ARG A 4 93.92 9.46 -5.54
CA ARG A 4 92.50 9.71 -5.95
C ARG A 4 91.60 10.49 -4.96
N LEU A 5 90.69 11.40 -5.33
CA LEU A 5 90.11 11.96 -6.58
C LEU A 5 89.53 13.35 -6.21
N ALA A 6 89.84 14.42 -6.95
CA ALA A 6 88.96 15.08 -7.93
C ALA A 6 87.57 15.51 -7.42
N VAL A 7 87.42 16.82 -7.18
CA VAL A 7 86.19 17.60 -7.44
C VAL A 7 86.62 19.03 -7.77
N SER A 8 86.28 19.54 -8.96
CA SER A 8 86.04 20.98 -9.13
C SER A 8 85.05 21.22 -10.25
N SER A 9 84.07 22.05 -9.92
CA SER A 9 82.84 22.40 -10.60
C SER A 9 83.04 23.56 -11.58
N MET A 10 82.33 23.60 -12.73
CA MET A 10 81.75 24.86 -13.26
C MET A 10 80.76 24.65 -14.43
N VAL A 11 79.49 24.91 -14.13
CA VAL A 11 78.40 25.64 -14.84
C VAL A 11 78.49 25.87 -16.38
N ALA A 12 77.39 25.54 -17.09
CA ALA A 12 76.54 26.43 -17.92
C ALA A 12 76.08 25.86 -19.28
N GLY A 13 74.76 25.85 -19.54
CA GLY A 13 74.21 26.25 -20.86
C GLY A 13 73.24 25.31 -21.62
N MET A 14 71.96 25.70 -21.63
CA MET A 14 70.99 25.69 -22.77
C MET A 14 70.08 24.49 -23.16
N ALA A 15 68.80 24.87 -23.34
CA ALA A 15 67.75 24.39 -24.27
C ALA A 15 66.97 23.10 -23.91
N ALA A 16 65.73 23.19 -23.41
CA ALA A 16 64.47 23.50 -24.11
C ALA A 16 63.90 22.31 -24.92
N MET A 17 62.95 21.57 -24.33
CA MET A 17 61.83 20.97 -25.07
C MET A 17 60.67 20.63 -24.12
N ALA A 18 59.89 21.64 -23.75
CA ALA A 18 58.55 21.43 -23.19
C ALA A 18 57.64 21.05 -24.37
N LEU A 19 57.43 19.73 -24.55
CA LEU A 19 56.39 19.21 -25.43
C LEU A 19 55.03 19.65 -24.88
N LEU A 20 54.48 20.69 -25.50
CA LEU A 20 53.08 21.06 -25.41
C LEU A 20 52.23 19.89 -25.92
N TYR A 21 51.67 19.10 -25.00
CA TYR A 21 50.51 18.25 -25.29
C TYR A 21 49.32 19.19 -25.48
N SER A 22 49.10 19.63 -26.72
CA SER A 22 47.85 20.26 -27.11
C SER A 22 46.76 19.19 -26.98
N ALA A 23 45.99 19.23 -25.89
CA ALA A 23 44.72 18.52 -25.83
C ALA A 23 43.85 19.10 -26.95
N GLY A 24 43.79 18.41 -28.09
CA GLY A 24 42.95 18.81 -29.21
C GLY A 24 41.51 18.88 -28.75
N ALA A 25 40.97 20.09 -28.65
CA ALA A 25 39.56 20.31 -28.40
C ALA A 25 38.78 19.65 -29.56
N GLN A 26 38.18 18.49 -29.30
CA GLN A 26 37.28 17.83 -30.23
C GLN A 26 36.06 18.74 -30.41
N ALA A 27 35.99 19.44 -31.55
CA ALA A 27 34.86 20.30 -31.87
C ALA A 27 33.59 19.43 -31.97
N THR A 28 32.71 19.58 -30.98
CA THR A 28 31.42 18.88 -30.92
C THR A 28 30.38 19.78 -31.57
N MET A 29 29.69 19.28 -32.60
CA MET A 29 28.61 19.98 -33.28
C MET A 29 27.27 19.35 -32.90
N TYR A 30 26.20 20.12 -32.97
CA TYR A 30 24.85 19.66 -32.64
C TYR A 30 23.91 19.89 -33.81
N ARG A 31 23.06 18.91 -34.09
CA ARG A 31 22.04 18.95 -35.13
C ARG A 31 20.66 18.91 -34.51
N TYR A 32 19.85 19.94 -34.73
CA TYR A 32 18.51 20.04 -34.17
C TYR A 32 17.54 20.69 -35.15
N THR A 33 16.24 20.58 -34.87
CA THR A 33 15.19 21.25 -35.64
C THR A 33 14.81 22.57 -34.98
N ASP A 34 14.93 23.67 -35.72
CA ASP A 34 14.56 25.00 -35.23
C ASP A 34 13.03 25.21 -35.14
N ALA A 35 12.59 26.39 -34.72
CA ALA A 35 11.16 26.70 -34.57
C ALA A 35 10.39 26.72 -35.91
N ASN A 36 11.09 26.88 -37.04
CA ASN A 36 10.53 26.93 -38.38
C ASN A 36 10.54 25.55 -39.07
N GLY A 37 10.99 24.49 -38.38
CA GLY A 37 11.09 23.15 -38.94
C GLY A 37 12.36 22.90 -39.75
N GLN A 38 13.33 23.82 -39.73
CA GLN A 38 14.59 23.67 -40.46
C GLN A 38 15.63 22.93 -39.62
N LEU A 39 16.39 22.05 -40.28
CA LEU A 39 17.49 21.32 -39.66
C LEU A 39 18.73 22.22 -39.58
N VAL A 40 19.15 22.56 -38.37
CA VAL A 40 20.30 23.44 -38.11
C VAL A 40 21.44 22.63 -37.50
N ILE A 41 22.66 22.83 -38.01
CA ILE A 41 23.89 22.34 -37.41
C ILE A 41 24.63 23.54 -36.80
N SER A 42 24.90 23.48 -35.49
CA SER A 42 25.56 24.57 -34.76
C SER A 42 26.51 24.01 -33.71
N SER A 43 27.54 24.78 -33.36
CA SER A 43 28.42 24.49 -32.22
C SER A 43 27.74 24.75 -30.87
N THR A 44 26.55 25.38 -30.85
CA THR A 44 25.79 25.70 -29.64
C THR A 44 24.31 25.31 -29.78
N ILE A 45 23.71 24.79 -28.70
CA ILE A 45 22.30 24.38 -28.65
C ILE A 45 21.45 25.47 -27.95
N PRO A 46 20.40 26.00 -28.60
CA PRO A 46 19.40 26.85 -27.97
C PRO A 46 18.52 26.06 -26.99
N GLN A 47 18.06 26.70 -25.91
CA GLN A 47 17.24 26.04 -24.87
C GLN A 47 15.97 25.35 -25.42
N GLU A 48 15.33 25.93 -26.44
CA GLU A 48 14.13 25.34 -27.05
C GLU A 48 14.41 24.02 -27.78
N ALA A 49 15.57 23.90 -28.43
CA ALA A 49 15.97 22.69 -29.14
C ALA A 49 16.20 21.51 -28.17
N THR A 50 16.60 21.80 -26.93
CA THR A 50 16.71 20.80 -25.87
C THR A 50 15.36 20.11 -25.57
N ARG A 51 14.22 20.80 -25.78
CA ARG A 51 12.88 20.21 -25.58
C ARG A 51 12.39 19.39 -26.76
N ARG A 52 12.86 19.65 -27.99
CA ARG A 52 12.46 18.94 -29.22
C ARG A 52 13.38 17.76 -29.56
N GLY A 53 14.49 17.62 -28.85
CA GLY A 53 15.52 16.63 -29.12
C GLY A 53 16.55 17.16 -30.13
N TYR A 54 17.75 16.61 -30.06
CA TYR A 54 18.89 17.00 -30.89
C TYR A 54 19.89 15.86 -31.01
N GLN A 55 20.79 15.95 -31.96
CA GLN A 55 21.83 14.95 -32.20
C GLN A 55 23.19 15.56 -32.00
N ILE A 56 24.08 14.81 -31.37
CA ILE A 56 25.48 15.20 -31.17
C ILE A 56 26.28 14.61 -32.33
N LEU A 57 27.09 15.45 -32.97
CA LEU A 57 27.91 15.12 -34.12
C LEU A 57 29.41 15.21 -33.75
N ASN A 58 30.22 14.31 -34.32
CA ASN A 58 31.68 14.45 -34.28
C ASN A 58 32.19 15.47 -35.30
N ASN A 59 33.49 15.72 -35.31
CA ASN A 59 34.15 16.67 -36.22
C ASN A 59 33.99 16.31 -37.72
N SER A 60 33.63 15.06 -38.04
CA SER A 60 33.33 14.61 -39.41
C SER A 60 31.85 14.76 -39.79
N GLY A 61 31.02 15.35 -38.92
CA GLY A 61 29.58 15.51 -39.14
C GLY A 61 28.77 14.23 -38.96
N ARG A 62 29.34 13.18 -38.35
CA ARG A 62 28.65 11.91 -38.08
C ARG A 62 28.00 11.93 -36.71
N VAL A 63 26.77 11.42 -36.62
CA VAL A 63 26.02 11.29 -35.36
C VAL A 63 26.73 10.33 -34.43
N ILE A 64 27.08 10.84 -33.24
CA ILE A 64 27.65 10.08 -32.14
C ILE A 64 26.63 9.82 -31.04
N ASP A 65 25.62 10.68 -30.88
CA ASP A 65 24.55 10.49 -29.91
C ASP A 65 23.26 11.19 -30.36
N THR A 66 22.10 10.72 -29.89
CA THR A 66 20.78 11.28 -30.18
C THR A 66 20.00 11.47 -28.90
N ILE A 67 19.71 12.72 -28.57
CA ILE A 67 18.89 13.10 -27.43
C ILE A 67 17.44 13.24 -27.92
N PRO A 68 16.50 12.42 -27.43
CA PRO A 68 15.11 12.47 -27.86
C PRO A 68 14.41 13.73 -27.35
N ALA A 69 13.26 14.05 -27.97
CA ALA A 69 12.38 15.11 -27.50
C ALA A 69 11.92 14.86 -26.05
N ALA A 70 11.58 15.94 -25.34
CA ALA A 70 10.87 15.83 -24.08
C ALA A 70 9.55 15.09 -24.31
N PRO A 71 9.20 14.10 -23.45
CA PRO A 71 7.96 13.35 -23.59
C PRO A 71 6.75 14.29 -23.63
N THR A 72 5.79 13.98 -24.49
CA THR A 72 4.52 14.71 -24.52
C THR A 72 3.72 14.43 -23.25
N ALA A 73 2.76 15.31 -22.91
CA ALA A 73 1.90 15.11 -21.75
C ALA A 73 1.14 13.77 -21.82
N GLU A 74 0.73 13.34 -23.02
CA GLU A 74 0.08 12.05 -23.25
C GLU A 74 1.01 10.86 -23.00
N GLU A 75 2.27 10.93 -23.43
CA GLU A 75 3.27 9.89 -23.18
C GLU A 75 3.60 9.76 -21.69
N ILE A 76 3.65 10.88 -20.97
CA ILE A 76 3.83 10.89 -19.51
C ILE A 76 2.63 10.21 -18.84
N ALA A 77 1.40 10.63 -19.17
CA ALA A 77 0.18 10.05 -18.62
C ALA A 77 0.06 8.54 -18.92
N ALA A 78 0.39 8.11 -20.14
CA ALA A 78 0.39 6.70 -20.52
C ALA A 78 1.43 5.88 -19.74
N ARG A 79 2.63 6.45 -19.52
CA ARG A 79 3.69 5.83 -18.71
C ARG A 79 3.28 5.72 -17.24
N GLU A 80 2.65 6.74 -16.68
CA GLU A 80 2.13 6.72 -15.31
C GLU A 80 1.00 5.70 -15.14
N ALA A 81 0.05 5.64 -16.08
CA ALA A 81 -1.01 4.64 -16.08
C ALA A 81 -0.45 3.21 -16.19
N LYS A 82 0.58 3.00 -17.01
CA LYS A 82 1.27 1.70 -17.10
C LYS A 82 1.97 1.35 -15.79
N LYS A 83 2.67 2.32 -15.17
CA LYS A 83 3.33 2.13 -13.87
C LYS A 83 2.31 1.82 -12.78
N GLU A 84 1.16 2.48 -12.77
CA GLU A 84 0.10 2.19 -11.80
C GLU A 84 -0.48 0.79 -12.01
N ARG A 85 -0.80 0.40 -13.25
CA ARG A 85 -1.24 -0.98 -13.54
C ARG A 85 -0.24 -2.02 -13.08
N GLN A 86 1.06 -1.75 -13.27
CA GLN A 86 2.12 -2.65 -12.80
C GLN A 86 2.15 -2.74 -11.26
N ARG A 87 2.08 -1.60 -10.56
CA ARG A 87 1.99 -1.57 -9.09
C ARG A 87 0.78 -2.33 -8.56
N GLN A 88 -0.39 -2.18 -9.19
CA GLN A 88 -1.59 -2.92 -8.80
C GLN A 88 -1.42 -4.43 -8.99
N ARG A 89 -0.80 -4.86 -10.09
CA ARG A 89 -0.50 -6.29 -10.32
C ARG A 89 0.46 -6.85 -9.28
N GLU A 90 1.53 -6.11 -8.96
CA GLU A 90 2.51 -6.53 -7.96
C GLU A 90 1.89 -6.64 -6.56
N ARG A 91 1.01 -5.69 -6.19
CA ARG A 91 0.23 -5.75 -4.95
C ARG A 91 -0.67 -6.99 -4.91
N GLN A 92 -1.46 -7.22 -5.96
CA GLN A 92 -2.33 -8.39 -6.04
C GLN A 92 -1.53 -9.70 -5.92
N GLN A 93 -0.38 -9.80 -6.58
CA GLN A 93 0.47 -10.99 -6.50
C GLN A 93 1.02 -11.21 -5.09
N GLU A 94 1.33 -10.14 -4.35
CA GLU A 94 1.76 -10.26 -2.96
C GLU A 94 0.61 -10.70 -2.05
N GLU A 95 -0.58 -10.13 -2.23
CA GLU A 95 -1.79 -10.54 -1.51
C GLU A 95 -2.13 -12.01 -1.78
N ASP A 96 -2.03 -12.47 -3.03
CA ASP A 96 -2.23 -13.87 -3.42
C ASP A 96 -1.19 -14.79 -2.75
N ARG A 97 0.08 -14.38 -2.73
CA ARG A 97 1.14 -15.13 -2.02
C ARG A 97 0.85 -15.24 -0.53
N GLN A 98 0.37 -14.17 0.10
CA GLN A 98 0.00 -14.18 1.52
C GLN A 98 -1.22 -15.05 1.78
N LEU A 99 -2.18 -15.04 0.86
CA LEU A 99 -3.37 -15.87 0.94
C LEU A 99 -3.02 -17.36 0.85
N LEU A 100 -2.19 -17.76 -0.11
CA LEU A 100 -1.70 -19.14 -0.27
C LEU A 100 -0.82 -19.62 0.90
N LYS A 101 -0.11 -18.71 1.57
CA LYS A 101 0.63 -19.03 2.80
C LYS A 101 -0.29 -19.34 3.98
N ARG A 102 -1.46 -18.67 4.05
CA ARG A 102 -2.44 -18.88 5.11
C ARG A 102 -3.31 -20.10 4.87
N PHE A 103 -3.71 -20.33 3.61
CA PHE A 103 -4.63 -21.38 3.23
C PHE A 103 -4.14 -22.08 1.96
N SER A 104 -3.93 -23.40 2.06
CA SER A 104 -3.46 -24.18 0.90
C SER A 104 -4.60 -24.67 0.00
N HIS A 105 -5.86 -24.53 0.43
CA HIS A 105 -7.06 -24.96 -0.31
C HIS A 105 -8.25 -24.08 0.12
N PRO A 106 -9.21 -23.74 -0.77
CA PRO A 106 -10.41 -22.95 -0.44
C PRO A 106 -11.15 -23.44 0.82
N ASP A 107 -11.38 -24.75 0.95
CA ASP A 107 -12.02 -25.34 2.14
C ASP A 107 -11.31 -25.06 3.48
N GLN A 108 -10.00 -24.80 3.49
CA GLN A 108 -9.31 -24.40 4.72
C GLN A 108 -9.74 -23.01 5.18
N ALA A 109 -9.92 -22.08 4.23
CA ALA A 109 -10.44 -20.74 4.50
C ALA A 109 -11.90 -20.82 4.97
N VAL A 110 -12.74 -21.65 4.34
CA VAL A 110 -14.12 -21.89 4.79
C VAL A 110 -14.17 -22.45 6.22
N ARG A 111 -13.36 -23.46 6.54
CA ARG A 111 -13.27 -23.99 7.91
C ARG A 111 -12.79 -22.94 8.92
N ALA A 112 -11.85 -22.09 8.53
CA ALA A 112 -11.37 -21.00 9.37
C ALA A 112 -12.48 -19.97 9.63
N MET A 113 -13.23 -19.59 8.60
CA MET A 113 -14.41 -18.73 8.69
C MET A 113 -15.44 -19.33 9.66
N HIS A 114 -15.85 -20.59 9.48
CA HIS A 114 -16.84 -21.25 10.34
C HIS A 114 -16.38 -21.30 11.80
N ARG A 115 -15.11 -21.60 12.06
CA ARG A 115 -14.56 -21.55 13.43
C ARG A 115 -14.68 -20.15 14.02
N LYS A 116 -14.31 -19.13 13.27
CA LYS A 116 -14.35 -17.75 13.76
C LYS A 116 -15.78 -17.25 13.96
N MET A 117 -16.71 -17.61 13.09
CA MET A 117 -18.13 -17.32 13.26
C MET A 117 -18.66 -17.92 14.56
N ARG A 118 -18.43 -19.22 14.80
CA ARG A 118 -18.86 -19.89 16.05
C ARG A 118 -18.27 -19.25 17.31
N GLU A 119 -17.01 -18.81 17.27
CA GLU A 119 -16.37 -18.09 18.38
C GLU A 119 -17.13 -16.79 18.69
N LEU A 120 -17.42 -15.98 17.68
CA LEU A 120 -18.11 -14.70 17.85
C LEU A 120 -19.60 -14.88 18.23
N GLU A 121 -20.25 -15.91 17.70
CA GLU A 121 -21.60 -16.31 18.11
C GLU A 121 -21.64 -16.74 19.57
N GLY A 122 -20.63 -17.49 20.04
CA GLY A 122 -20.49 -17.83 21.46
C GLY A 122 -20.44 -16.60 22.37
N ILE A 123 -19.72 -15.55 21.94
CA ILE A 123 -19.68 -14.27 22.66
C ILE A 123 -21.06 -13.61 22.69
N ILE A 124 -21.81 -13.64 21.58
CA ILE A 124 -23.19 -13.13 21.54
C ILE A 124 -24.08 -13.90 22.50
N GLN A 125 -23.97 -15.23 22.56
CA GLN A 125 -24.78 -16.04 23.49
C GLN A 125 -24.47 -15.72 24.95
N LEU A 126 -23.20 -15.50 25.30
CA LEU A 126 -22.82 -15.06 26.64
C LEU A 126 -23.47 -13.71 26.99
N LYS A 127 -23.41 -12.73 26.07
CA LYS A 127 -24.04 -11.41 26.26
C LYS A 127 -25.56 -11.51 26.42
N ARG A 128 -26.22 -12.40 25.68
CA ARG A 128 -27.65 -12.68 25.85
C ARG A 128 -27.97 -13.32 27.20
N GLY A 129 -27.12 -14.23 27.67
CA GLY A 129 -27.21 -14.76 29.03
C GLY A 129 -27.15 -13.65 30.08
N ASN A 130 -26.24 -12.70 29.93
CA ASN A 130 -26.16 -11.53 30.81
C ASN A 130 -27.43 -10.67 30.75
N ILE A 131 -27.97 -10.40 29.54
CA ILE A 131 -29.25 -9.70 29.39
C ILE A 131 -30.36 -10.44 30.13
N SER A 132 -30.44 -11.77 30.01
CA SER A 132 -31.47 -12.56 30.70
C SER A 132 -31.42 -12.38 32.22
N VAL A 133 -30.22 -12.38 32.81
CA VAL A 133 -30.06 -12.16 34.27
C VAL A 133 -30.50 -10.75 34.66
N ILE A 134 -30.10 -9.72 33.91
CA ILE A 134 -30.46 -8.32 34.18
C ILE A 134 -31.96 -8.10 33.99
N SER A 135 -32.56 -8.74 32.98
CA SER A 135 -34.00 -8.69 32.73
C SER A 135 -34.80 -9.28 33.90
N SER A 136 -34.38 -10.43 34.44
CA SER A 136 -35.04 -10.97 35.64
C SER A 136 -34.95 -10.02 36.83
N GLN A 137 -33.81 -9.35 37.04
CA GLN A 137 -33.67 -8.36 38.10
C GLN A 137 -34.56 -7.12 37.87
N LEU A 138 -34.68 -6.69 36.61
CA LEU A 138 -35.55 -5.59 36.23
C LEU A 138 -37.02 -5.93 36.50
N ASP A 139 -37.47 -7.11 36.08
CA ASP A 139 -38.84 -7.60 36.28
C ASP A 139 -39.19 -7.66 37.78
N GLU A 140 -38.26 -8.10 38.62
CA GLU A 140 -38.42 -8.11 40.07
C GLU A 140 -38.59 -6.70 40.67
N GLU A 141 -37.75 -5.73 40.26
CA GLU A 141 -37.85 -4.35 40.75
C GLU A 141 -39.14 -3.68 40.27
N GLN A 142 -39.50 -3.86 39.01
CA GLN A 142 -40.75 -3.34 38.45
C GLN A 142 -41.97 -3.95 39.16
N SER A 143 -41.94 -5.25 39.46
CA SER A 143 -43.00 -5.92 40.23
C SER A 143 -43.13 -5.34 41.65
N ARG A 144 -42.01 -5.06 42.32
CA ARG A 144 -42.01 -4.40 43.63
C ARG A 144 -42.59 -2.99 43.55
N ALA A 145 -42.16 -2.18 42.59
CA ALA A 145 -42.66 -0.84 42.36
C ALA A 145 -44.17 -0.84 42.12
N ALA A 146 -44.66 -1.72 41.23
CA ALA A 146 -46.08 -1.86 40.92
C ALA A 146 -46.91 -2.29 42.14
N ASN A 147 -46.36 -3.15 43.02
CA ASN A 147 -47.03 -3.52 44.27
C ASN A 147 -47.16 -2.33 45.23
N MET A 148 -46.15 -1.46 45.31
CA MET A 148 -46.19 -0.25 46.15
C MET A 148 -47.24 0.74 45.62
N GLU A 149 -47.24 0.98 44.32
CA GLU A 149 -48.22 1.85 43.66
C GLU A 149 -49.66 1.35 43.87
N ARG A 150 -49.91 0.05 43.67
CA ARG A 150 -51.22 -0.58 43.95
C ARG A 150 -51.64 -0.48 45.41
N ALA A 151 -50.67 -0.43 46.34
CA ALA A 151 -50.92 -0.23 47.76
C ALA A 151 -51.03 1.26 48.16
N GLY A 152 -51.01 2.19 47.19
CA GLY A 152 -51.07 3.63 47.44
C GLY A 152 -49.81 4.22 48.08
N ARG A 153 -48.68 3.51 48.01
CA ARG A 153 -47.39 3.96 48.58
C ARG A 153 -46.55 4.61 47.50
N ALA A 154 -45.83 5.67 47.87
CA ALA A 154 -44.83 6.28 47.00
C ALA A 154 -43.68 5.30 46.71
N ILE A 155 -43.24 5.24 45.45
CA ILE A 155 -42.08 4.46 45.03
C ILE A 155 -40.82 5.25 45.42
N PRO A 156 -39.83 4.66 46.11
CA PRO A 156 -38.59 5.35 46.45
C PRO A 156 -37.78 5.71 45.20
N ASP A 157 -37.18 6.90 45.18
CA ASP A 157 -36.33 7.36 44.06
C ASP A 157 -35.18 6.38 43.76
N THR A 158 -34.59 5.78 44.81
CA THR A 158 -33.52 4.78 44.68
C THR A 158 -33.95 3.52 43.91
N MET A 159 -35.24 3.15 43.97
CA MET A 159 -35.80 2.05 43.19
C MET A 159 -35.97 2.44 41.72
N LEU A 160 -36.46 3.66 41.46
CA LEU A 160 -36.58 4.19 40.09
C LEU A 160 -35.20 4.30 39.41
N GLU A 161 -34.20 4.82 40.12
CA GLU A 161 -32.82 4.89 39.64
C GLU A 161 -32.24 3.49 39.35
N LYS A 162 -32.57 2.50 40.17
CA LYS A 162 -32.15 1.11 39.93
C LYS A 162 -32.78 0.53 38.67
N ILE A 163 -34.09 0.72 38.47
CA ILE A 163 -34.81 0.31 37.26
C ILE A 163 -34.16 0.94 36.03
N GLN A 164 -33.98 2.27 36.02
CA GLN A 164 -33.38 2.99 34.90
C GLN A 164 -31.96 2.49 34.57
N ARG A 165 -31.16 2.19 35.58
CA ARG A 165 -29.82 1.62 35.42
C ARG A 165 -29.84 0.23 34.81
N LEU A 166 -30.73 -0.66 35.27
CA LEU A 166 -30.87 -2.02 34.71
C LEU A 166 -31.30 -1.95 33.25
N GLU A 167 -32.27 -1.09 32.92
CA GLU A 167 -32.68 -0.87 31.52
C GLU A 167 -31.55 -0.32 30.65
N ALA A 168 -30.75 0.62 31.18
CA ALA A 168 -29.58 1.14 30.47
C ALA A 168 -28.54 0.05 30.20
N GLN A 169 -28.26 -0.81 31.18
CA GLN A 169 -27.34 -1.94 31.00
C GLN A 169 -27.82 -2.91 29.91
N ILE A 170 -29.12 -3.23 29.87
CA ILE A 170 -29.69 -4.06 28.80
C ILE A 170 -29.45 -3.41 27.44
N ARG A 171 -29.84 -2.13 27.29
CA ARG A 171 -29.66 -1.39 26.03
C ARG A 171 -28.19 -1.34 25.59
N ASP A 172 -27.27 -1.15 26.53
CA ASP A 172 -25.84 -1.10 26.24
C ASP A 172 -25.34 -2.45 25.69
N ILE A 173 -25.71 -3.56 26.34
CA ILE A 173 -25.34 -4.91 25.88
C ILE A 173 -25.99 -5.22 24.52
N GLU A 174 -27.24 -4.80 24.28
CA GLU A 174 -27.91 -4.97 22.99
C GLU A 174 -27.17 -4.24 21.85
N ARG A 175 -26.68 -3.02 22.11
CA ARG A 175 -25.84 -2.28 21.14
C ARG A 175 -24.54 -3.03 20.85
N GLU A 176 -23.89 -3.58 21.87
CA GLU A 176 -22.69 -4.40 21.69
C GLU A 176 -22.96 -5.66 20.86
N ILE A 177 -24.09 -6.35 21.10
CA ILE A 177 -24.51 -7.50 20.29
C ILE A 177 -24.74 -7.08 18.83
N SER A 178 -25.38 -5.94 18.59
CA SER A 178 -25.60 -5.43 17.24
C SER A 178 -24.29 -5.14 16.51
N ALA A 179 -23.35 -4.47 17.17
CA ALA A 179 -22.02 -4.21 16.62
C ALA A 179 -21.27 -5.53 16.31
N GLN A 180 -21.33 -6.49 17.22
CA GLN A 180 -20.71 -7.81 17.04
C GLN A 180 -21.28 -8.56 15.82
N ARG A 181 -22.59 -8.49 15.60
CA ARG A 181 -23.26 -9.08 14.42
C ARG A 181 -22.81 -8.42 13.12
N GLN A 182 -22.66 -7.10 13.10
CA GLN A 182 -22.11 -6.41 11.94
C GLN A 182 -20.68 -6.88 11.64
N SER A 183 -19.82 -6.98 12.66
CA SER A 183 -18.46 -7.49 12.50
C SER A 183 -18.42 -8.93 11.97
N ILE A 184 -19.36 -9.79 12.37
CA ILE A 184 -19.51 -11.14 11.79
C ILE A 184 -19.81 -11.05 10.29
N GLY A 185 -20.75 -10.18 9.87
CA GLY A 185 -21.09 -10.00 8.46
C GLY A 185 -19.93 -9.49 7.60
N GLU A 186 -19.18 -8.50 8.10
CA GLU A 186 -17.99 -7.95 7.42
C GLU A 186 -16.87 -9.00 7.32
N MET A 187 -16.64 -9.75 8.40
CA MET A 187 -15.67 -10.85 8.43
C MET A 187 -16.07 -11.95 7.44
N LYS A 188 -17.34 -12.37 7.42
CA LYS A 188 -17.86 -13.36 6.45
C LYS A 188 -17.61 -12.89 5.02
N LYS A 189 -17.94 -11.64 4.69
CA LYS A 189 -17.68 -11.07 3.35
C LYS A 189 -16.19 -11.13 2.98
N THR A 190 -15.32 -10.80 3.92
CA THR A 190 -13.86 -10.86 3.71
C THR A 190 -13.40 -12.28 3.40
N PHE A 191 -13.84 -13.27 4.20
CA PHE A 191 -13.51 -14.67 3.97
C PHE A 191 -14.09 -15.19 2.65
N VAL A 192 -15.32 -14.82 2.28
CA VAL A 192 -15.91 -15.23 0.99
C VAL A 192 -15.07 -14.73 -0.18
N ASN A 193 -14.64 -13.46 -0.16
CA ASN A 193 -13.74 -12.92 -1.19
C ASN A 193 -12.40 -13.68 -1.23
N GLU A 194 -11.83 -14.02 -0.07
CA GLU A 194 -10.61 -14.81 0.02
C GLU A 194 -10.79 -16.23 -0.54
N VAL A 195 -11.93 -16.88 -0.24
CA VAL A 195 -12.25 -18.21 -0.78
C VAL A 195 -12.40 -18.15 -2.29
N GLU A 196 -13.17 -17.21 -2.83
CA GLU A 196 -13.32 -17.03 -4.28
C GLU A 196 -11.97 -16.74 -4.95
N ARG A 197 -11.13 -15.93 -4.32
CA ARG A 197 -9.77 -15.67 -4.82
C ARG A 197 -8.92 -16.93 -4.81
N LEU A 198 -9.00 -17.74 -3.75
CA LEU A 198 -8.31 -19.04 -3.66
C LEU A 198 -8.74 -19.96 -4.80
N GLU A 199 -10.05 -20.06 -5.09
CA GLU A 199 -10.56 -20.90 -6.18
C GLU A 199 -9.98 -20.49 -7.55
N ILE A 200 -9.81 -19.18 -7.78
CA ILE A 200 -9.20 -18.65 -9.00
C ILE A 200 -7.70 -18.98 -9.07
N ILE A 201 -6.94 -18.80 -7.99
CA ILE A 201 -5.48 -18.94 -8.02
C ILE A 201 -4.99 -20.39 -7.86
N THR A 202 -5.76 -21.27 -7.20
CA THR A 202 -5.42 -22.70 -7.10
C THR A 202 -6.07 -23.53 -8.20
N GLY A 203 -7.18 -23.06 -8.78
CA GLY A 203 -7.98 -23.83 -9.74
C GLY A 203 -8.82 -24.94 -9.09
N GLU A 204 -8.90 -24.97 -7.76
CA GLU A 204 -9.69 -25.93 -7.00
C GLU A 204 -10.99 -25.26 -6.55
N SER A 205 -12.11 -25.98 -6.58
CA SER A 205 -13.38 -25.47 -6.05
C SER A 205 -13.58 -25.89 -4.60
N ARG A 206 -14.23 -25.05 -3.80
CA ARG A 206 -14.67 -25.45 -2.46
C ARG A 206 -15.68 -26.59 -2.53
N THR A 207 -15.62 -27.47 -1.53
CA THR A 207 -16.61 -28.52 -1.30
C THR A 207 -17.54 -28.20 -0.13
N LEU A 208 -17.11 -27.27 0.74
CA LEU A 208 -17.87 -26.85 1.90
C LEU A 208 -18.79 -25.67 1.59
N PRO A 209 -20.00 -25.61 2.18
CA PRO A 209 -20.89 -24.47 2.05
C PRO A 209 -20.30 -23.23 2.73
N LEU A 210 -20.67 -22.06 2.24
CA LEU A 210 -20.26 -20.77 2.83
C LEU A 210 -21.09 -20.38 4.06
N ASP A 211 -22.25 -21.01 4.25
CA ASP A 211 -23.02 -20.93 5.47
C ASP A 211 -22.92 -22.28 6.20
N PRO A 212 -22.50 -22.32 7.47
CA PRO A 212 -22.46 -23.56 8.23
C PRO A 212 -23.82 -24.23 8.39
N ASP A 213 -24.93 -23.50 8.24
CA ASP A 213 -26.30 -24.00 8.39
C ASP A 213 -26.90 -24.57 7.09
N ASP A 214 -26.21 -24.41 5.94
CA ASP A 214 -26.67 -24.86 4.61
C ASP A 214 -26.27 -26.32 4.29
N GLY A 215 -25.60 -27.02 5.20
CA GLY A 215 -24.94 -28.32 4.97
C GLY A 215 -25.42 -29.49 5.84
#